data_AF-A0A7V3XF80-F1
#
_entry.id   AF-A0A7V3XF80-F1
#
_cell.length_a   1.000
_cell.length_b   1.000
_cell.length_c   1.000
_cell.angle_alpha   90.00
_cell.angle_beta   90.00
_cell.angle_gamma   90.00
#
_symmetry.space_group_name_H-M   'P 1'
#
loop_
_entity.id
_entity.type
_entity.pdbx_description
1 polymer ?
#
loop_
_entity_poly.entity_id
_entity_poly.type
_entity_poly.pdbx_seq_one_letter_code
_entity_poly.pdbx_strand_id
1 'polypeptide(L)'
;MAFTIQDYLDLVRLLAEHPEWRSELRRLLLSEELLALPEIVRDLAEAQRRAEERLGRVEDRLGRLEAVVTDLAEAQRRAEERLGYAEERLGRVEDRLGRVEGQLEGLESTTKTLVDDVGTLKGCSLEMTYRDKASAYFGSMLLRTRVMTSPTLGDLLEAQLSAEEYTDVLLSDLIVKGKPRQRPGASEVFLVVEISAVVDREDLERAQRRARLLRHAGYRAIPVITGQRVIPEVENEARLQQVVVLQDGKVSFWEEALQTWIAS
;
A
#
# COMPACT_ATOMS: atom_id res chain seq x y z
N MET A 1 118.66 16.21 32.70
CA MET A 1 119.21 15.22 33.65
C MET A 1 119.59 13.98 32.87
N ALA A 2 120.78 13.43 33.06
CA ALA A 2 121.18 12.18 32.44
C ALA A 2 120.84 11.04 33.39
N PHE A 3 120.07 10.06 32.91
CA PHE A 3 119.78 8.82 33.62
C PHE A 3 120.31 7.66 32.79
N THR A 4 120.60 6.53 33.42
CA THR A 4 121.18 5.35 32.76
C THR A 4 120.23 4.18 32.97
N ILE A 5 119.76 3.58 31.88
CA ILE A 5 118.89 2.40 31.90
C ILE A 5 119.78 1.17 31.80
N GLN A 6 119.76 0.28 32.78
CA GLN A 6 120.56 -0.94 32.76
C GLN A 6 119.87 -2.13 32.10
N ASP A 7 118.55 -2.22 32.24
CA ASP A 7 117.73 -3.24 31.60
C ASP A 7 116.28 -2.76 31.37
N TYR A 8 115.45 -3.61 30.75
CA TYR A 8 114.05 -3.29 30.47
C TYR A 8 113.23 -3.07 31.75
N LEU A 9 113.51 -3.80 32.83
CA LEU A 9 112.78 -3.68 34.10
C LEU A 9 113.11 -2.36 34.80
N ASP A 10 114.35 -1.89 34.68
CA ASP A 10 114.82 -0.59 35.15
C ASP A 10 114.10 0.57 34.44
N LEU A 11 113.93 0.49 33.11
CA LEU A 11 113.11 1.46 32.35
C LEU A 11 111.64 1.46 32.80
N VAL A 12 111.05 0.28 33.04
CA VAL A 12 109.66 0.18 33.51
C VAL A 12 109.50 0.78 34.91
N ARG A 13 110.45 0.57 35.82
CA ARG A 13 110.46 1.15 37.16
C ARG A 13 110.61 2.67 37.14
N LEU A 14 111.57 3.20 36.38
CA LEU A 14 111.76 4.64 36.21
C LEU A 14 110.51 5.33 35.65
N LEU A 15 109.87 4.72 34.65
CA LEU A 15 108.59 5.21 34.15
C LEU A 15 107.50 5.15 35.24
N ALA A 16 107.43 4.08 36.04
CA ALA A 16 106.45 3.93 37.11
C ALA A 16 106.61 4.97 38.24
N GLU A 17 107.83 5.42 38.53
CA GLU A 17 108.14 6.44 39.54
C GLU A 17 107.95 7.87 39.04
N HIS A 18 108.04 8.10 37.72
CA HIS A 18 107.91 9.42 37.08
C HIS A 18 106.69 9.49 36.11
N PRO A 19 105.48 9.84 36.61
CA PRO A 19 104.27 9.99 35.79
C PRO A 19 104.40 10.93 34.58
N GLU A 20 105.22 11.97 34.71
CA GLU A 20 105.50 12.97 33.68
C GLU A 20 106.23 12.36 32.47
N TRP A 21 107.22 11.47 32.70
CA TRP A 21 107.96 10.81 31.61
C TRP A 21 107.09 9.82 30.85
N ARG A 22 106.17 9.12 31.56
CA ARG A 22 105.17 8.26 30.91
C ARG A 22 104.25 9.04 29.99
N SER A 23 103.83 10.24 30.40
CA SER A 23 102.94 11.08 29.61
C SER A 23 103.64 11.61 28.35
N GLU A 24 104.90 12.04 28.47
CA GLU A 24 105.69 12.52 27.33
C GLU A 24 106.03 11.40 26.34
N LEU A 25 106.48 10.24 26.86
CA LEU A 25 106.76 9.05 26.04
C LEU A 25 105.50 8.56 25.31
N ARG A 26 104.33 8.61 25.97
CA ARG A 26 103.04 8.27 25.35
C ARG A 26 102.70 9.21 24.18
N ARG A 27 102.98 10.51 24.30
CA ARG A 27 102.74 11.50 23.25
C ARG A 27 103.71 11.41 22.08
N LEU A 28 104.95 10.98 22.33
CA LEU A 28 105.97 10.77 21.30
C LEU A 28 105.77 9.45 20.53
N LEU A 29 105.31 8.39 21.20
CA LEU A 29 105.11 7.06 20.60
C LEU A 29 103.74 6.88 19.96
N LEU A 30 102.70 7.54 20.46
CA LEU A 30 101.32 7.44 19.95
C LEU A 30 100.91 8.75 19.28
N SER A 31 100.29 8.67 18.11
CA SER A 31 99.68 9.82 17.46
C SER A 31 98.51 10.37 18.30
N GLU A 32 98.21 11.66 18.15
CA GLU A 32 97.04 12.30 18.80
C GLU A 32 95.73 11.57 18.44
N GLU A 33 95.64 10.97 17.24
CA GLU A 33 94.52 10.14 16.80
C GLU A 33 94.37 8.85 17.64
N LEU A 34 95.47 8.16 17.95
CA LEU A 34 95.46 6.97 18.81
C LEU A 34 95.18 7.32 20.28
N LEU A 35 95.58 8.51 20.73
CA LEU A 35 95.28 9.01 22.07
C LEU A 35 93.80 9.39 22.25
N ALA A 36 93.12 9.84 21.20
CA ALA A 36 91.69 10.19 21.20
C ALA A 36 90.75 8.98 21.03
N LEU A 37 91.27 7.84 20.54
CA LEU A 37 90.47 6.64 20.26
C LEU A 37 89.61 6.15 21.46
N PRO A 38 90.09 6.15 22.72
CA PRO A 38 89.25 5.74 23.86
C PRO A 38 88.03 6.64 24.09
N GLU A 39 88.13 7.94 23.78
CA GLU A 39 87.00 8.87 23.87
C GLU A 39 86.01 8.61 22.73
N ILE A 40 86.50 8.44 21.49
CA ILE A 40 85.67 8.10 20.33
C ILE A 40 84.91 6.78 20.56
N VAL A 41 85.58 5.75 21.10
CA VAL A 41 84.94 4.47 21.43
C VAL A 41 83.88 4.63 22.52
N ARG A 42 84.12 5.51 23.52
CA ARG A 42 83.12 5.81 24.55
C ARG A 42 81.91 6.51 23.96
N ASP A 43 82.12 7.52 23.12
CA ASP A 43 81.05 8.27 22.45
C ASP A 43 80.24 7.36 21.52
N LEU A 44 80.91 6.46 20.78
CA LEU A 44 80.25 5.45 19.95
C LEU A 44 79.42 4.48 20.80
N ALA A 45 79.97 4.00 21.91
CA ALA A 45 79.24 3.11 22.82
C ALA A 45 78.01 3.80 23.43
N GLU A 46 78.10 5.08 23.77
CA GLU A 46 76.96 5.88 24.23
C GLU A 46 75.92 6.09 23.12
N ALA A 47 76.36 6.41 21.90
CA ALA A 47 75.47 6.55 20.75
C ALA A 47 74.75 5.24 20.43
N GLN A 48 75.46 4.10 20.51
CA GLN A 48 74.89 2.76 20.34
C GLN A 48 73.84 2.46 21.41
N ARG A 49 74.13 2.71 22.69
CA ARG A 49 73.14 2.52 23.78
C ARG A 49 71.88 3.36 23.55
N ARG A 50 72.02 4.63 23.14
CA ARG A 50 70.88 5.49 22.81
C ARG A 50 70.09 4.97 21.60
N ALA A 51 70.76 4.37 20.62
CA ALA A 51 70.10 3.76 19.47
C ALA A 51 69.32 2.50 19.87
N GLU A 52 69.91 1.62 20.68
CA GLU A 52 69.26 0.42 21.24
C GLU A 52 68.03 0.78 22.07
N GLU A 53 68.11 1.80 22.93
CA GLU A 53 66.95 2.31 23.68
C GLU A 53 65.84 2.83 22.76
N ARG A 54 66.19 3.52 21.67
CA ARG A 54 65.22 4.00 20.68
C ARG A 54 64.57 2.84 19.93
N LEU A 55 65.34 1.82 19.56
CA LEU A 55 64.83 0.62 18.91
C LEU A 55 63.86 -0.14 19.83
N GLY A 56 64.20 -0.33 21.10
CA GLY A 56 63.30 -0.97 22.07
C GLY A 56 61.97 -0.22 22.22
N ARG A 57 61.99 1.13 22.24
CA ARG A 57 60.73 1.93 22.24
C ARG A 57 59.91 1.77 20.96
N VAL A 58 60.57 1.56 19.81
CA VAL A 58 59.88 1.32 18.53
C VAL A 58 59.27 -0.08 18.53
N GLU A 59 59.99 -1.10 18.97
CA GLU A 59 59.49 -2.47 19.12
C GLU A 59 58.28 -2.54 20.05
N ASP A 60 58.34 -1.87 21.21
CA ASP A 60 57.20 -1.76 22.13
C ASP A 60 55.99 -1.10 21.48
N ARG A 61 56.21 -0.04 20.69
CA ARG A 61 55.14 0.66 19.97
C ARG A 61 54.55 -0.21 18.87
N LEU A 62 55.38 -0.97 18.15
CA LEU A 62 54.93 -1.91 17.13
C LEU A 62 54.08 -3.02 17.76
N GLY A 63 54.53 -3.62 18.86
CA GLY A 63 53.74 -4.64 19.57
C GLY A 63 52.37 -4.13 20.06
N ARG A 64 52.29 -2.86 20.50
CA ARG A 64 51.01 -2.22 20.84
C ARG A 64 50.13 -2.00 19.62
N LEU A 65 50.71 -1.60 18.49
CA LEU A 65 49.96 -1.41 17.24
C LEU A 65 49.44 -2.73 16.70
N GLU A 66 50.22 -3.80 16.75
CA GLU A 66 49.80 -5.14 16.36
C GLU A 66 48.60 -5.60 17.19
N ALA A 67 48.64 -5.43 18.52
CA ALA A 67 47.51 -5.75 19.39
C ALA A 67 46.25 -4.95 19.02
N VAL A 68 46.37 -3.64 18.80
CA VAL A 68 45.23 -2.80 18.37
C VAL A 68 44.65 -3.25 17.03
N VAL A 69 45.50 -3.64 16.08
CA VAL A 69 45.05 -4.15 14.77
C VAL A 69 44.32 -5.47 14.91
N THR A 70 44.79 -6.39 15.77
CA THR A 70 44.09 -7.65 16.06
C THR A 70 42.72 -7.38 16.69
N ASP A 71 42.65 -6.51 17.70
CA ASP A 71 41.39 -6.14 18.35
C ASP A 71 40.40 -5.51 17.37
N LEU A 72 40.89 -4.65 16.47
CA LEU A 72 40.07 -4.02 15.43
C LEU A 72 39.54 -5.06 14.43
N ALA A 73 40.37 -6.02 14.00
CA ALA A 73 39.96 -7.08 13.09
C ALA A 73 38.87 -7.97 13.73
N GLU A 74 38.98 -8.28 15.02
CA GLU A 74 37.92 -9.01 15.73
C GLU A 74 36.63 -8.18 15.86
N ALA A 75 36.74 -6.89 16.19
CA ALA A 75 35.59 -6.00 16.28
C ALA A 75 34.88 -5.88 14.92
N GLN A 76 35.63 -5.79 13.83
CA GLN A 76 35.10 -5.77 12.47
C GLN A 76 34.36 -7.07 12.14
N ARG A 77 34.95 -8.23 12.42
CA ARG A 77 34.29 -9.52 12.19
C ARG A 77 32.97 -9.66 12.94
N ARG A 78 32.94 -9.23 14.21
CA ARG A 78 31.69 -9.21 15.01
C ARG A 78 30.65 -8.24 14.45
N ALA A 79 31.07 -7.13 13.86
CA ALA A 79 30.17 -6.18 13.21
C ALA A 79 29.58 -6.77 11.92
N GLU A 80 30.40 -7.43 11.09
CA GLU A 80 29.96 -8.15 9.88
C GLU A 80 28.95 -9.25 10.21
N GLU A 81 29.20 -10.05 11.25
CA GLU A 81 28.26 -11.08 11.72
C GLU A 81 26.90 -10.47 12.16
N ARG A 82 26.92 -9.33 12.85
CA ARG A 82 25.70 -8.62 13.25
C ARG A 82 24.93 -8.05 12.06
N LEU A 83 25.64 -7.54 11.06
CA LEU A 83 25.04 -7.04 9.82
C LEU A 83 24.36 -8.17 9.04
N GLY A 84 25.02 -9.33 8.89
CA GLY A 84 24.41 -10.50 8.25
C GLY A 84 23.12 -10.95 8.95
N TYR A 85 23.12 -10.99 10.28
CA TYR A 85 21.89 -11.30 11.04
C TYR A 85 20.78 -10.25 10.84
N ALA A 86 21.13 -8.97 10.73
CA ALA A 86 20.17 -7.91 10.47
C ALA A 86 19.57 -8.02 9.05
N GLU A 87 20.39 -8.30 8.05
CA GLU A 87 19.96 -8.53 6.66
C GLU A 87 18.99 -9.72 6.55
N GLU A 88 19.30 -10.84 7.20
CA GLU A 88 18.39 -11.99 7.26
C GLU A 88 17.04 -11.63 7.91
N ARG A 89 17.06 -10.82 8.97
CA ARG A 89 15.82 -10.37 9.62
C ARG A 89 15.01 -9.43 8.74
N LEU A 90 15.67 -8.54 7.99
CA LEU A 90 15.01 -7.65 7.03
C LEU A 90 14.36 -8.47 5.92
N GLY A 91 15.05 -9.44 5.33
CA GLY A 91 14.46 -10.32 4.31
C GLY A 91 13.22 -11.06 4.82
N ARG A 92 13.23 -11.56 6.07
CA ARG A 92 12.03 -12.18 6.67
C ARG A 92 10.88 -11.20 6.88
N VAL A 93 11.17 -9.92 7.12
CA VAL A 93 10.13 -8.88 7.25
C VAL A 93 9.55 -8.54 5.88
N GLU A 94 10.39 -8.40 4.85
CA GLU A 94 9.96 -8.17 3.47
C GLU A 94 9.05 -9.30 2.98
N ASP A 95 9.43 -10.56 3.19
CA ASP A 95 8.59 -11.73 2.87
C ASP A 95 7.24 -11.71 3.58
N ARG A 96 7.22 -11.25 4.84
CA ARG A 96 5.98 -11.13 5.62
C ARG A 96 5.11 -10.01 5.09
N LEU A 97 5.69 -8.87 4.71
CA LEU A 97 4.97 -7.75 4.13
C LEU A 97 4.35 -8.16 2.79
N GLY A 98 5.09 -8.81 1.91
CA GLY A 98 4.54 -9.29 0.63
C GLY A 98 3.39 -10.28 0.80
N ARG A 99 3.44 -11.15 1.82
CA ARG A 99 2.30 -12.03 2.15
C ARG A 99 1.08 -11.25 2.65
N VAL A 100 1.28 -10.21 3.47
CA VAL A 100 0.19 -9.37 3.96
C VAL A 100 -0.44 -8.56 2.83
N GLU A 101 0.37 -8.01 1.93
CA GLU A 101 -0.11 -7.30 0.74
C GLU A 101 -0.99 -8.20 -0.13
N GLY A 102 -0.53 -9.42 -0.46
CA GLY A 102 -1.34 -10.36 -1.23
C GLY A 102 -2.64 -10.80 -0.52
N GLN A 103 -2.62 -10.90 0.82
CA GLN A 103 -3.85 -11.16 1.59
C GLN A 103 -4.83 -9.98 1.55
N LEU A 104 -4.33 -8.74 1.58
CA LEU A 104 -5.16 -7.54 1.47
C LEU A 104 -5.80 -7.42 0.09
N GLU A 105 -5.05 -7.68 -0.99
CA GLU A 105 -5.60 -7.71 -2.35
C GLU A 105 -6.71 -8.76 -2.50
N GLY A 106 -6.49 -9.97 -1.95
CA GLY A 106 -7.50 -11.02 -1.93
C GLY A 106 -8.76 -10.64 -1.15
N LEU A 107 -8.60 -9.97 -0.01
CA LEU A 107 -9.71 -9.48 0.80
C LEU A 107 -10.48 -8.35 0.11
N GLU A 108 -9.79 -7.43 -0.56
CA GLU A 108 -10.40 -6.34 -1.34
C GLU A 108 -11.28 -6.91 -2.46
N SER A 109 -10.76 -7.87 -3.23
CA SER A 109 -11.50 -8.56 -4.29
C SER A 109 -12.75 -9.25 -3.75
N THR A 110 -12.61 -10.00 -2.65
CA THR A 110 -13.74 -10.68 -1.99
C THR A 110 -14.78 -9.66 -1.50
N THR A 111 -14.33 -8.55 -0.91
CA THR A 111 -15.23 -7.49 -0.41
C THR A 111 -16.01 -6.86 -1.55
N LYS A 112 -15.36 -6.60 -2.70
CA LYS A 112 -16.04 -6.08 -3.88
C LYS A 112 -17.13 -7.03 -4.37
N THR A 113 -16.81 -8.32 -4.55
CA THR A 113 -17.81 -9.33 -4.95
C THR A 113 -18.96 -9.40 -3.95
N LEU A 114 -18.67 -9.37 -2.65
CA LEU A 114 -19.73 -9.37 -1.63
C LEU A 114 -20.61 -8.11 -1.69
N VAL A 115 -20.03 -6.93 -1.94
CA VAL A 115 -20.82 -5.70 -2.10
C VAL A 115 -21.74 -5.81 -3.32
N ASP A 116 -21.25 -6.34 -4.44
CA ASP A 116 -22.02 -6.54 -5.67
C ASP A 116 -23.15 -7.57 -5.47
N ASP A 117 -22.84 -8.71 -4.81
CA ASP A 117 -23.82 -9.76 -4.49
C ASP A 117 -24.88 -9.24 -3.52
N VAL A 118 -24.50 -8.49 -2.49
CA VAL A 118 -25.44 -7.86 -1.55
C VAL A 118 -26.30 -6.82 -2.27
N GLY A 119 -25.74 -6.07 -3.21
CA GLY A 119 -26.48 -5.16 -4.08
C GLY A 119 -27.57 -5.89 -4.86
N THR A 120 -27.21 -7.02 -5.49
CA THR A 120 -28.13 -7.88 -6.25
C THR A 120 -29.22 -8.47 -5.36
N LEU A 121 -28.85 -9.04 -4.20
CA LEU A 121 -29.81 -9.60 -3.24
C LEU A 121 -30.78 -8.54 -2.71
N LYS A 122 -30.31 -7.32 -2.47
CA LYS A 122 -31.15 -6.19 -2.05
C LYS A 122 -32.15 -5.82 -3.15
N GLY A 123 -31.73 -5.81 -4.42
CA GLY A 123 -32.61 -5.62 -5.57
C GLY A 123 -33.74 -6.65 -5.60
N CYS A 124 -33.40 -7.94 -5.62
CA CYS A 124 -34.39 -9.02 -5.62
C CYS A 124 -35.33 -8.96 -4.41
N SER A 125 -34.82 -8.63 -3.22
CA SER A 125 -35.63 -8.49 -2.01
C SER A 125 -36.63 -7.32 -2.10
N LEU A 126 -36.22 -6.20 -2.70
CA LEU A 126 -37.10 -5.06 -2.96
C LEU A 126 -38.19 -5.44 -3.95
N GLU A 127 -37.85 -6.06 -5.08
CA GLU A 127 -38.82 -6.51 -6.08
C GLU A 127 -39.87 -7.45 -5.49
N MET A 128 -39.43 -8.46 -4.73
CA MET A 128 -40.33 -9.38 -4.02
C MET A 128 -41.24 -8.62 -3.05
N THR A 129 -40.70 -7.64 -2.31
CA THR A 129 -41.47 -6.83 -1.36
C THR A 129 -42.58 -6.04 -2.05
N TYR A 130 -42.29 -5.39 -3.17
CA TYR A 130 -43.29 -4.65 -3.95
C TYR A 130 -44.33 -5.59 -4.57
N ARG A 131 -43.91 -6.78 -5.03
CA ARG A 131 -44.81 -7.81 -5.57
C ARG A 131 -45.79 -8.31 -4.52
N ASP A 132 -45.28 -8.74 -3.36
CA ASP A 132 -46.08 -9.32 -2.27
C ASP A 132 -47.03 -8.28 -1.65
N LYS A 133 -46.58 -7.02 -1.57
CA LYS A 133 -47.34 -5.91 -0.98
C LYS A 133 -47.91 -4.97 -2.03
N ALA A 134 -48.13 -5.43 -3.26
CA ALA A 134 -48.60 -4.57 -4.36
C ALA A 134 -49.87 -3.78 -4.02
N SER A 135 -50.82 -4.41 -3.31
CA SER A 135 -52.05 -3.71 -2.90
C SER A 135 -51.80 -2.60 -1.88
N ALA A 136 -50.77 -2.71 -1.03
CA ALA A 136 -50.41 -1.69 -0.05
C ALA A 136 -49.71 -0.49 -0.72
N TYR A 137 -48.81 -0.77 -1.67
CA TYR A 137 -48.03 0.26 -2.37
C TYR A 137 -48.83 0.99 -3.45
N PHE A 138 -49.55 0.25 -4.29
CA PHE A 138 -50.28 0.81 -5.43
C PHE A 138 -51.77 1.06 -5.15
N GLY A 139 -52.29 0.61 -4.00
CA GLY A 139 -53.71 0.72 -3.66
C GLY A 139 -54.21 2.15 -3.43
N SER A 140 -53.31 3.10 -3.17
CA SER A 140 -53.61 4.54 -3.12
C SER A 140 -53.96 5.08 -4.52
N MET A 141 -53.33 4.56 -5.57
CA MET A 141 -53.56 4.93 -6.97
C MET A 141 -54.63 4.07 -7.65
N LEU A 142 -54.66 2.77 -7.36
CA LEU A 142 -55.47 1.77 -8.04
C LEU A 142 -56.46 1.06 -7.13
N LEU A 143 -57.65 0.79 -7.66
CA LEU A 143 -58.61 -0.17 -7.15
C LEU A 143 -58.43 -1.50 -7.87
N ARG A 144 -58.69 -2.62 -7.17
CA ARG A 144 -58.58 -3.99 -7.71
C ARG A 144 -57.20 -4.27 -8.30
N THR A 145 -56.15 -3.84 -7.59
CA THR A 145 -54.75 -4.04 -7.94
C THR A 145 -54.44 -5.52 -8.16
N ARG A 146 -53.86 -5.85 -9.32
CA ARG A 146 -53.43 -7.20 -9.69
C ARG A 146 -52.02 -7.14 -10.24
N VAL A 147 -51.13 -7.98 -9.72
CA VAL A 147 -49.81 -8.18 -10.32
C VAL A 147 -49.97 -9.07 -11.55
N MET A 148 -49.38 -8.65 -12.67
CA MET A 148 -49.37 -9.43 -13.91
C MET A 148 -48.21 -10.44 -13.88
N THR A 149 -48.48 -11.66 -14.33
CA THR A 149 -47.47 -12.73 -14.43
C THR A 149 -47.01 -12.89 -15.88
N SER A 150 -45.83 -13.49 -16.08
CA SER A 150 -45.28 -13.73 -17.43
C SER A 150 -46.26 -14.48 -18.35
N PRO A 151 -46.93 -15.58 -17.95
CA PRO A 151 -47.91 -16.24 -18.81
C PRO A 151 -49.07 -15.33 -19.24
N THR A 152 -49.62 -14.55 -18.31
CA THR A 152 -50.72 -13.62 -18.64
C THR A 152 -50.28 -12.46 -19.52
N LEU A 153 -49.02 -12.02 -19.40
CA LEU A 153 -48.46 -11.02 -20.31
C LEU A 153 -48.23 -11.59 -21.71
N GLY A 154 -47.80 -12.85 -21.83
CA GLY A 154 -47.64 -13.53 -23.11
C GLY A 154 -48.94 -13.59 -23.90
N ASP A 155 -50.01 -14.06 -23.26
CA ASP A 155 -51.34 -14.12 -23.87
C ASP A 155 -51.84 -12.75 -24.39
N LEU A 156 -51.39 -11.65 -23.77
CA LEU A 156 -51.83 -10.29 -24.10
C LEU A 156 -50.97 -9.59 -25.15
N LEU A 157 -49.67 -9.90 -25.20
CA LEU A 157 -48.66 -9.09 -25.88
C LEU A 157 -47.95 -9.80 -27.04
N GLU A 158 -47.83 -11.13 -27.04
CA GLU A 158 -47.05 -11.87 -28.05
C GLU A 158 -47.55 -11.66 -29.49
N ALA A 159 -48.86 -11.41 -29.66
CA ALA A 159 -49.45 -11.13 -30.97
C ALA A 159 -49.27 -9.67 -31.44
N GLN A 160 -48.84 -8.77 -30.55
CA GLN A 160 -48.83 -7.32 -30.80
C GLN A 160 -47.43 -6.70 -30.79
N LEU A 161 -46.44 -7.39 -30.22
CA LEU A 161 -45.06 -6.92 -30.12
C LEU A 161 -44.12 -7.86 -30.86
N SER A 162 -42.99 -7.34 -31.32
CA SER A 162 -41.88 -8.19 -31.78
C SER A 162 -41.30 -8.99 -30.59
N ALA A 163 -40.54 -10.05 -30.90
CA ALA A 163 -39.91 -10.88 -29.86
C ALA A 163 -38.96 -10.07 -28.95
N GLU A 164 -38.23 -9.09 -29.51
CA GLU A 164 -37.33 -8.22 -28.76
C GLU A 164 -38.10 -7.27 -27.84
N GLU A 165 -39.14 -6.60 -28.35
CA GLU A 165 -40.00 -5.70 -27.55
C GLU A 165 -40.75 -6.45 -26.45
N TYR A 166 -41.26 -7.64 -26.76
CA TYR A 166 -41.90 -8.49 -25.77
C TYR A 166 -40.92 -8.90 -24.66
N THR A 167 -39.70 -9.27 -25.02
CA THR A 167 -38.65 -9.60 -24.04
C THR A 167 -38.31 -8.38 -23.16
N ASP A 168 -38.18 -7.18 -23.74
CA ASP A 168 -37.92 -5.96 -22.96
C ASP A 168 -39.05 -5.64 -21.97
N VAL A 169 -40.30 -5.86 -22.37
CA VAL A 169 -41.45 -5.74 -21.45
C VAL A 169 -41.40 -6.79 -20.35
N LEU A 170 -41.07 -8.04 -20.65
CA LEU A 170 -40.96 -9.11 -19.65
C LEU A 170 -39.85 -8.85 -18.62
N LEU A 171 -38.82 -8.09 -19.00
CA LEU A 171 -37.75 -7.66 -18.10
C LEU A 171 -38.15 -6.49 -17.18
N SER A 172 -39.40 -6.02 -17.22
CA SER A 172 -39.94 -5.08 -16.22
C SER A 172 -39.96 -5.73 -14.83
N ASP A 173 -39.51 -5.02 -13.81
CA ASP A 173 -39.42 -5.57 -12.45
C ASP A 173 -40.81 -5.93 -11.89
N LEU A 174 -41.81 -5.11 -12.22
CA LEU A 174 -43.20 -5.36 -11.87
C LEU A 174 -44.18 -4.69 -12.85
N ILE A 175 -45.19 -5.44 -13.29
CA ILE A 175 -46.34 -4.88 -14.02
C ILE A 175 -47.60 -5.07 -13.19
N VAL A 176 -48.32 -3.98 -12.95
CA VAL A 176 -49.54 -3.97 -12.11
C VAL A 176 -50.72 -3.48 -12.93
N LYS A 177 -51.84 -4.16 -12.85
CA LYS A 177 -53.10 -3.76 -13.49
C LYS A 177 -54.14 -3.37 -12.46
N GLY A 178 -54.91 -2.32 -12.73
CA GLY A 178 -56.02 -1.93 -11.86
C GLY A 178 -56.84 -0.77 -12.42
N LYS A 179 -57.87 -0.33 -11.68
CA LYS A 179 -58.71 0.82 -12.04
C LYS A 179 -58.24 2.08 -11.32
N PRO A 180 -58.03 3.21 -11.99
CA PRO A 180 -57.68 4.46 -11.32
C PRO A 180 -58.68 4.82 -10.22
N ARG A 181 -58.21 4.96 -8.97
CA ARG A 181 -59.08 5.18 -7.80
C ARG A 181 -59.82 6.51 -7.87
N GLN A 182 -59.15 7.56 -8.33
CA GLN A 182 -59.73 8.91 -8.47
C GLN A 182 -60.67 9.03 -9.68
N ARG A 183 -60.70 8.03 -10.58
CA ARG A 183 -61.60 8.00 -11.74
C ARG A 183 -62.28 6.62 -11.86
N PRO A 184 -63.26 6.30 -11.00
CA PRO A 184 -63.89 4.97 -10.96
C PRO A 184 -64.61 4.55 -12.25
N GLY A 185 -64.92 5.51 -13.14
CA GLY A 185 -65.46 5.25 -14.50
C GLY A 185 -64.41 5.04 -15.59
N ALA A 186 -63.12 5.22 -15.30
CA ALA A 186 -62.04 5.00 -16.27
C ALA A 186 -61.79 3.50 -16.49
N SER A 187 -61.33 3.13 -17.69
CA SER A 187 -60.90 1.76 -17.96
C SER A 187 -59.67 1.41 -17.14
N GLU A 188 -59.40 0.11 -17.02
CA GLU A 188 -58.20 -0.39 -16.35
C GLU A 188 -56.93 0.13 -17.03
N VAL A 189 -55.91 0.33 -16.20
CA VAL A 189 -54.59 0.83 -16.59
C VAL A 189 -53.54 -0.16 -16.11
N PHE A 190 -52.43 -0.20 -16.83
CA PHE A 190 -51.21 -0.90 -16.47
C PHE A 190 -50.22 0.10 -15.90
N LEU A 191 -49.56 -0.27 -14.81
CA LEU A 191 -48.37 0.40 -14.30
C LEU A 191 -47.19 -0.47 -14.68
N VAL A 192 -46.22 0.11 -15.38
CA VAL A 192 -44.94 -0.52 -15.67
C VAL A 192 -43.93 0.05 -14.68
N VAL A 193 -43.49 -0.79 -13.75
CA VAL A 193 -42.77 -0.36 -12.56
C VAL A 193 -41.32 -0.86 -12.63
N GLU A 194 -40.39 0.08 -12.55
CA GLU A 194 -38.97 -0.19 -12.29
C GLU A 194 -38.65 0.05 -10.82
N ILE A 195 -37.95 -0.89 -10.20
CA ILE A 195 -37.70 -1.00 -8.78
C ILE A 195 -36.20 -1.01 -8.53
N SER A 196 -35.68 0.01 -7.86
CA SER A 196 -34.26 0.07 -7.50
C SER A 196 -34.04 0.47 -6.05
N ALA A 197 -32.92 0.06 -5.46
CA ALA A 197 -32.49 0.59 -4.16
C ALA A 197 -32.17 2.08 -4.26
N VAL A 198 -31.56 2.51 -5.38
CA VAL A 198 -31.28 3.91 -5.71
C VAL A 198 -31.74 4.13 -7.14
N VAL A 199 -32.82 4.88 -7.30
CA VAL A 199 -33.41 5.13 -8.61
C VAL A 199 -32.57 6.14 -9.38
N ASP A 200 -32.10 5.74 -10.56
CA ASP A 200 -31.28 6.55 -11.45
C ASP A 200 -31.97 6.86 -12.80
N ARG A 201 -31.23 7.42 -13.76
CA ARG A 201 -31.77 7.75 -15.09
C ARG A 201 -32.14 6.50 -15.89
N GLU A 202 -31.39 5.41 -15.76
CA GLU A 202 -31.69 4.18 -16.50
C GLU A 202 -33.03 3.61 -16.05
N ASP A 203 -33.33 3.65 -14.75
CA ASP A 203 -34.65 3.26 -14.22
C ASP A 203 -35.79 4.09 -14.85
N LEU A 204 -35.60 5.40 -14.98
CA LEU A 204 -36.58 6.30 -15.60
C LEU A 204 -36.79 5.97 -17.09
N GLU A 205 -35.70 5.78 -17.84
CA GLU A 205 -35.75 5.45 -19.26
C GLU A 205 -36.38 4.06 -19.50
N ARG A 206 -36.03 3.06 -18.68
CA ARG A 206 -36.62 1.71 -18.74
C ARG A 206 -38.12 1.76 -18.51
N ALA A 207 -38.57 2.43 -17.44
CA ALA A 207 -39.99 2.53 -17.12
C ALA A 207 -40.78 3.14 -18.29
N GLN A 208 -40.28 4.23 -18.87
CA GLN A 208 -40.93 4.89 -20.00
C GLN A 208 -40.93 4.06 -21.27
N ARG A 209 -39.77 3.51 -21.64
CA ARG A 209 -39.63 2.72 -22.86
C ARG A 209 -40.61 1.55 -22.82
N ARG A 210 -40.63 0.80 -21.72
CA ARG A 210 -41.51 -0.36 -21.52
C ARG A 210 -42.98 0.03 -21.44
N ALA A 211 -43.32 1.15 -20.79
CA ALA A 211 -44.68 1.69 -20.82
C ALA A 211 -45.13 2.07 -22.24
N ARG A 212 -44.24 2.65 -23.07
CA ARG A 212 -44.54 2.96 -24.48
C ARG A 212 -44.76 1.69 -25.30
N LEU A 213 -44.04 0.60 -25.03
CA LEU A 213 -44.26 -0.70 -25.69
C LEU A 213 -45.66 -1.25 -25.39
N LEU A 214 -46.09 -1.24 -24.11
CA LEU A 214 -47.47 -1.64 -23.77
C LEU A 214 -48.52 -0.74 -24.46
N ARG A 215 -48.24 0.55 -24.60
CA ARG A 215 -49.11 1.48 -25.34
C ARG A 215 -49.16 1.18 -26.83
N HIS A 216 -48.02 0.81 -27.43
CA HIS A 216 -47.96 0.38 -28.81
C HIS A 216 -48.83 -0.87 -29.04
N ALA A 217 -48.86 -1.78 -28.07
CA ALA A 217 -49.76 -2.93 -28.01
C ALA A 217 -51.22 -2.59 -27.60
N GLY A 218 -51.63 -1.32 -27.67
CA GLY A 218 -53.01 -0.89 -27.45
C GLY A 218 -53.47 -0.82 -25.97
N TYR A 219 -52.56 -0.96 -25.01
CA TYR A 219 -52.90 -0.90 -23.59
C TYR A 219 -52.62 0.49 -22.99
N ARG A 220 -53.42 0.89 -22.01
CA ARG A 220 -53.18 2.13 -21.25
C ARG A 220 -52.11 1.85 -20.21
N ALA A 221 -50.87 2.22 -20.48
CA ALA A 221 -49.74 1.98 -19.58
C ALA A 221 -49.10 3.29 -19.10
N ILE A 222 -48.84 3.35 -17.80
CA ILE A 222 -48.20 4.47 -17.11
C ILE A 222 -46.86 3.99 -16.57
N PRO A 223 -45.75 4.70 -16.87
CA PRO A 223 -44.45 4.38 -16.28
C PRO A 223 -44.40 4.80 -14.82
N VAL A 224 -43.79 3.95 -13.99
CA VAL A 224 -43.59 4.18 -12.57
C VAL A 224 -42.15 3.82 -12.23
N ILE A 225 -41.49 4.69 -11.48
CA ILE A 225 -40.22 4.38 -10.83
C ILE A 225 -40.43 4.32 -9.32
N THR A 226 -39.81 3.35 -8.67
CA THR A 226 -39.96 3.15 -7.23
C THR A 226 -38.67 2.66 -6.59
N GLY A 227 -38.43 3.07 -5.35
CA GLY A 227 -37.21 2.70 -4.65
C GLY A 227 -37.10 3.25 -3.24
N GLN A 228 -35.97 2.99 -2.59
CA GLN A 228 -35.69 3.55 -1.25
C GLN A 228 -35.21 5.00 -1.33
N ARG A 229 -34.48 5.33 -2.40
CA ARG A 229 -33.97 6.68 -2.67
C ARG A 229 -34.11 6.98 -4.15
N VAL A 230 -34.55 8.18 -4.49
CA VAL A 230 -34.55 8.71 -5.85
C VAL A 230 -33.52 9.85 -5.92
N ILE A 231 -32.69 9.84 -6.96
CA ILE A 231 -31.71 10.91 -7.17
C ILE A 231 -32.47 12.22 -7.53
N PRO A 232 -32.15 13.39 -6.92
CA PRO A 232 -32.92 14.62 -7.14
C PRO A 232 -33.05 15.06 -8.60
N GLU A 233 -32.00 14.85 -9.40
CA GLU A 233 -31.99 15.11 -10.83
C GLU A 233 -33.02 14.25 -11.58
N VAL A 234 -33.14 12.97 -11.18
CA VAL A 234 -34.08 12.00 -11.75
C VAL A 234 -35.51 12.32 -11.33
N GLU A 235 -35.73 12.78 -10.08
CA GLU A 235 -37.05 13.20 -9.64
C GLU A 235 -37.57 14.41 -10.45
N ASN A 236 -36.69 15.37 -10.75
CA ASN A 236 -37.04 16.49 -11.63
C ASN A 236 -37.31 16.04 -13.07
N GLU A 237 -36.51 15.12 -13.58
CA GLU A 237 -36.71 14.55 -14.93
C GLU A 237 -38.03 13.77 -15.03
N ALA A 238 -38.34 12.95 -14.01
CA ALA A 238 -39.59 12.22 -13.88
C ALA A 238 -40.79 13.17 -13.84
N ARG A 239 -40.70 14.30 -13.12
CA ARG A 239 -41.73 15.34 -13.11
C ARG A 239 -41.97 15.94 -14.50
N LEU A 240 -40.91 16.25 -15.24
CA LEU A 240 -41.02 16.83 -16.59
C LEU A 240 -41.64 15.84 -17.58
N GLN A 241 -41.25 14.57 -17.47
CA GLN A 241 -41.67 13.50 -18.37
C GLN A 241 -42.96 12.78 -17.89
N GLN A 242 -43.56 13.27 -16.80
CA GLN A 242 -44.80 12.77 -16.20
C GLN A 242 -44.73 11.28 -15.87
N VAL A 243 -43.62 10.84 -15.29
CA VAL A 243 -43.44 9.50 -14.72
C VAL A 243 -43.81 9.52 -13.25
N VAL A 244 -44.57 8.53 -12.82
CA VAL A 244 -44.98 8.42 -11.42
C VAL A 244 -43.77 8.02 -10.58
N VAL A 245 -43.55 8.74 -9.48
CA VAL A 245 -42.55 8.36 -8.48
C VAL A 245 -43.27 7.80 -7.26
N LEU A 246 -42.94 6.58 -6.87
CA LEU A 246 -43.42 5.95 -5.65
C LEU A 246 -42.22 5.77 -4.69
N GLN A 247 -42.25 6.43 -3.54
CA GLN A 247 -41.18 6.30 -2.55
C GLN A 247 -41.78 6.23 -1.15
N ASP A 248 -41.47 5.17 -0.40
CA ASP A 248 -41.99 4.92 0.95
C ASP A 248 -43.52 5.07 1.06
N GLY A 249 -44.25 4.59 0.03
CA GLY A 249 -45.71 4.67 -0.05
C GLY A 249 -46.27 6.06 -0.40
N LYS A 250 -45.42 7.08 -0.55
CA LYS A 250 -45.79 8.39 -1.09
C LYS A 250 -45.73 8.37 -2.61
N VAL A 251 -46.78 8.90 -3.23
CA VAL A 251 -46.94 8.95 -4.67
C VAL A 251 -46.81 10.39 -5.13
N SER A 252 -45.95 10.62 -6.11
CA SER A 252 -45.76 11.91 -6.78
C SER A 252 -46.14 11.82 -8.26
N PHE A 253 -46.63 12.93 -8.82
CA PHE A 253 -46.94 13.12 -10.25
C PHE A 253 -48.03 12.21 -10.83
N TRP A 254 -48.88 11.64 -9.98
CA TRP A 254 -49.91 10.69 -10.41
C TRP A 254 -50.96 11.30 -11.34
N GLU A 255 -51.51 12.47 -11.01
CA GLU A 255 -52.58 13.08 -11.82
C GLU A 255 -52.07 13.55 -13.18
N GLU A 256 -50.88 14.15 -13.20
CA GLU A 256 -50.23 14.59 -14.42
C GLU A 256 -49.85 13.39 -15.31
N ALA A 257 -49.30 12.32 -14.73
CA ALA A 257 -49.04 11.08 -15.45
C ALA A 257 -50.34 10.45 -16.00
N LEU A 258 -51.42 10.43 -15.21
CA LEU A 258 -52.71 9.91 -15.63
C LEU A 258 -53.27 10.69 -16.83
N GLN A 259 -53.08 12.00 -16.87
CA GLN A 259 -53.48 12.83 -18.01
C GLN A 259 -52.61 12.55 -19.24
N THR A 260 -51.28 12.58 -19.09
CA THR A 260 -50.35 12.45 -20.22
C THR A 260 -50.34 11.05 -20.84
N TRP A 261 -50.44 9.99 -20.03
CA TRP A 261 -50.22 8.62 -20.50
C TRP A 261 -51.51 7.88 -20.88
N ILE A 262 -52.68 8.38 -20.47
CA ILE A 262 -53.98 7.76 -20.80
C ILE A 262 -54.78 8.58 -21.81
N ALA A 263 -54.59 9.89 -21.92
CA ALA A 263 -55.42 10.75 -22.77
C ALA A 263 -55.11 10.66 -24.28
N SER A 264 -54.77 9.47 -24.78
CA SER A 264 -54.61 9.18 -26.23
C SER A 264 -55.47 7.99 -26.61
#